data_AF-A0A925IKX5-F1
#
_entry.id   AF-A0A925IKX5-F1
#
_cell.length_a   1.000
_cell.length_b   1.000
_cell.length_c   1.000
_cell.angle_alpha   90.00
_cell.angle_beta   90.00
_cell.angle_gamma   90.00
#
_symmetry.space_group_name_H-M   'P 1'
#
loop_
_entity.id
_entity.type
_entity.pdbx_description
1 polymer ?
#
loop_
_entity_poly.entity_id
_entity_poly.type
_entity_poly.pdbx_seq_one_letter_code
_entity_poly.pdbx_strand_id
1 'polypeptide(L)'
;MNNIFKLPSSQQDWAVLYCKVMSLFVLQGIIILVIYSMRGFDADPDSLPPLMKLDPMHGVIHLVTGLIGTYFAFWKPSGALNFLRVFTIFYLGLAILGTFTNTHFGMQLEIEENLFHWPLSLLAAAIAFGMNLLPKKA
;
A
#
# COMPACT_ATOMS: atom_id res chain seq x y z
N MET A 1 13.26 28.24 -15.15
CA MET A 1 13.72 26.85 -14.93
C MET A 1 12.72 26.16 -14.03
N ASN A 2 12.26 24.99 -14.46
CA ASN A 2 11.03 24.36 -14.00
C ASN A 2 11.11 23.78 -12.57
N ASN A 3 10.14 24.14 -11.72
CA ASN A 3 9.87 23.56 -10.40
C ASN A 3 9.28 22.13 -10.50
N ILE A 4 9.95 21.21 -11.22
CA ILE A 4 9.39 19.85 -11.47
C ILE A 4 9.46 18.97 -10.22
N PHE A 5 10.34 19.27 -9.25
CA PHE A 5 10.46 18.50 -8.01
C PHE A 5 10.40 19.41 -6.79
N LYS A 6 9.18 19.85 -6.44
CA LYS A 6 8.96 20.41 -5.10
C LYS A 6 8.91 19.25 -4.11
N LEU A 7 9.97 19.09 -3.33
CA LEU A 7 9.99 18.11 -2.25
C LEU A 7 8.87 18.43 -1.24
N PRO A 8 8.24 17.41 -0.63
CA PRO A 8 7.23 17.63 0.39
C PRO A 8 7.79 18.46 1.56
N SER A 9 7.06 19.48 1.98
CA SER A 9 7.52 20.45 2.98
C SER A 9 6.85 20.27 4.35
N SER A 10 5.79 19.47 4.39
CA SER A 10 5.00 19.17 5.58
C SER A 10 4.65 17.69 5.63
N GLN A 11 4.26 17.21 6.81
CA GLN A 11 3.72 15.85 6.99
C GLN A 11 2.53 15.57 6.07
N GLN A 12 1.69 16.59 5.87
CA GLN A 12 0.54 16.53 4.97
C GLN A 12 0.97 16.35 3.50
N ASP A 13 2.00 17.06 3.05
CA ASP A 13 2.54 16.90 1.69
C ASP A 13 3.09 15.48 1.48
N TRP A 14 3.79 14.94 2.49
CA TRP A 14 4.29 13.57 2.47
C TRP A 14 3.15 12.55 2.40
N ALA A 15 2.08 12.75 3.17
CA ALA A 15 0.91 11.88 3.13
C ALA A 15 0.22 11.90 1.76
N VAL A 16 0.10 13.08 1.13
CA VAL A 16 -0.44 13.22 -0.23
C VAL A 16 0.47 12.53 -1.25
N LEU A 17 1.79 12.69 -1.14
CA LEU A 17 2.74 12.00 -2.02
C LEU A 17 2.64 10.48 -1.86
N TYR A 18 2.55 9.97 -0.64
CA TYR A 18 2.35 8.56 -0.38
C TYR A 18 1.07 8.05 -1.05
N CYS A 19 -0.05 8.77 -0.90
CA CYS A 19 -1.31 8.45 -1.56
C CYS A 19 -1.20 8.45 -3.09
N LYS A 20 -0.38 9.34 -3.68
CA LYS A 20 -0.11 9.32 -5.13
C LYS A 20 0.62 8.05 -5.54
N VAL A 21 1.64 7.63 -4.79
CA VAL A 21 2.36 6.37 -5.07
C VAL A 21 1.43 5.16 -4.89
N MET A 22 0.54 5.19 -3.89
CA MET A 22 -0.47 4.13 -3.69
C MET A 22 -1.44 3.98 -4.87
N SER A 23 -1.57 4.95 -5.78
CA SER A 23 -2.37 4.77 -7.00
C SER A 23 -1.86 3.60 -7.86
N LEU A 24 -0.59 3.21 -7.72
CA LEU A 24 -0.02 2.01 -8.35
C LEU A 24 -0.69 0.71 -7.87
N PHE A 25 -1.25 0.69 -6.64
CA PHE A 25 -1.98 -0.48 -6.14
C PHE A 25 -3.29 -0.70 -6.90
N VAL A 26 -3.89 0.36 -7.48
CA VAL A 26 -5.05 0.22 -8.37
C VAL A 26 -4.67 -0.63 -9.57
N LEU A 27 -3.55 -0.31 -10.21
CA LEU A 27 -3.05 -1.06 -11.36
C LEU A 27 -2.73 -2.51 -10.99
N GLN A 28 -2.03 -2.72 -9.87
CA GLN A 28 -1.71 -4.07 -9.42
C GLN A 28 -2.96 -4.89 -9.10
N GLY A 29 -3.92 -4.32 -8.36
CA GLY A 29 -5.19 -4.97 -8.02
C GLY A 29 -6.00 -5.33 -9.27
N ILE A 30 -6.10 -4.42 -10.25
CA ILE A 30 -6.76 -4.72 -11.54
C ILE A 30 -6.06 -5.86 -12.27
N ILE A 31 -4.73 -5.80 -12.40
CA ILE A 31 -3.97 -6.85 -13.12
C ILE A 31 -4.21 -8.22 -12.48
N ILE A 32 -4.10 -8.31 -11.16
CA ILE A 32 -4.32 -9.56 -10.43
C ILE A 32 -5.75 -10.07 -10.65
N LEU A 33 -6.76 -9.23 -10.44
CA LEU A 33 -8.16 -9.63 -10.61
C LEU A 33 -8.51 -10.02 -12.05
N VAL A 34 -7.93 -9.36 -13.04
CA VAL A 34 -8.09 -9.75 -14.46
C VAL A 34 -7.49 -11.12 -14.71
N ILE A 35 -6.27 -11.39 -14.21
CA ILE A 35 -5.63 -12.71 -14.36
C ILE A 35 -6.51 -13.81 -13.75
N TYR A 36 -7.02 -13.63 -12.54
CA TYR A 36 -7.91 -14.62 -11.91
C TYR A 36 -9.27 -14.73 -12.59
N SER A 37 -9.81 -13.65 -13.17
CA SER A 37 -11.04 -13.73 -13.97
C SER A 37 -10.88 -14.62 -15.22
N MET A 38 -9.66 -14.71 -15.75
CA MET A 38 -9.33 -15.56 -16.91
C MET A 38 -8.97 -17.00 -16.51
N ARG A 39 -8.38 -17.20 -15.33
CA ARG A 39 -7.85 -18.50 -14.87
C ARG A 39 -8.76 -19.26 -13.90
N GLY A 40 -9.77 -18.58 -13.34
CA GLY A 40 -10.57 -19.05 -12.21
C GLY A 40 -10.09 -18.42 -10.90
N PHE A 41 -11.01 -17.98 -10.04
CA PHE A 41 -10.69 -17.34 -8.75
C PHE A 41 -10.14 -18.31 -7.69
N ASP A 42 -10.19 -19.60 -7.97
CA ASP A 42 -9.63 -20.70 -7.20
C ASP A 42 -8.26 -21.16 -7.73
N ALA A 43 -7.72 -20.49 -8.76
CA ALA A 43 -6.40 -20.81 -9.29
C ALA A 43 -5.32 -20.63 -8.21
N ASP A 44 -4.30 -21.48 -8.26
CA ASP A 44 -3.17 -21.45 -7.34
C ASP A 44 -2.28 -20.20 -7.58
N PRO A 45 -2.10 -19.29 -6.59
CA PRO A 45 -1.24 -18.12 -6.72
C PRO A 45 0.21 -18.47 -7.08
N ASP A 46 0.71 -19.63 -6.65
CA ASP A 46 2.09 -20.06 -6.93
C ASP A 46 2.35 -20.36 -8.40
N SER A 47 1.29 -20.55 -9.18
CA SER A 47 1.36 -20.73 -10.63
C SER A 47 1.54 -19.40 -11.39
N LEU A 48 1.64 -18.27 -10.71
CA LEU A 48 1.89 -16.95 -11.29
C LEU A 48 3.39 -16.61 -11.30
N PRO A 49 3.84 -15.71 -12.21
CA PRO A 49 5.21 -15.22 -12.19
C PRO A 49 5.61 -14.67 -10.81
N PRO A 50 6.89 -14.74 -10.40
CA PRO A 50 7.33 -14.40 -9.03
C PRO A 50 6.91 -13.04 -8.47
N LEU A 51 6.64 -12.03 -9.32
CA LEU A 51 6.18 -10.70 -8.90
C LEU A 51 4.65 -10.55 -8.86
N MET A 52 3.92 -11.62 -9.14
CA MET A 52 2.46 -11.66 -9.26
C MET A 52 1.85 -12.81 -8.46
N LYS A 53 2.59 -13.43 -7.54
CA LYS A 53 2.11 -14.53 -6.67
C LYS A 53 1.13 -14.09 -5.59
N LEU A 54 0.28 -13.12 -5.92
CA LEU A 54 -0.73 -12.58 -5.04
C LEU A 54 -2.03 -13.36 -5.24
N ASP A 55 -2.69 -13.71 -4.16
CA ASP A 55 -4.03 -14.26 -4.23
C ASP A 55 -5.07 -13.19 -4.65
N PRO A 56 -6.29 -13.60 -5.06
CA PRO A 56 -7.31 -12.66 -5.48
C PRO A 56 -7.76 -11.68 -4.39
N MET A 57 -7.81 -12.12 -3.13
CA MET A 57 -8.21 -11.28 -1.99
C MET A 57 -7.19 -10.15 -1.77
N HIS A 58 -5.91 -10.44 -1.93
CA HIS A 58 -4.86 -9.43 -1.91
C HIS A 58 -5.04 -8.42 -3.05
N GLY A 59 -5.39 -8.89 -4.25
CA GLY A 59 -5.78 -8.05 -5.38
C GLY A 59 -6.95 -7.10 -5.06
N VAL A 60 -7.98 -7.58 -4.37
CA VAL A 60 -9.10 -6.74 -3.89
C VAL A 60 -8.61 -5.67 -2.91
N ILE A 61 -7.79 -6.04 -1.93
CA ILE A 61 -7.27 -5.10 -0.93
C ILE A 61 -6.44 -4.01 -1.61
N HIS A 62 -5.57 -4.37 -2.56
CA HIS A 62 -4.78 -3.40 -3.33
C HIS A 62 -5.66 -2.48 -4.17
N LEU A 63 -6.68 -3.03 -4.83
CA LEU A 63 -7.63 -2.21 -5.60
C LEU A 63 -8.36 -1.21 -4.69
N VAL A 64 -8.95 -1.66 -3.59
CA VAL A 64 -9.73 -0.79 -2.69
C VAL A 64 -8.84 0.27 -2.04
N THR A 65 -7.71 -0.14 -1.45
CA THR A 65 -6.79 0.80 -0.79
C THR A 65 -6.16 1.77 -1.79
N GLY A 66 -5.82 1.31 -2.99
CA GLY A 66 -5.33 2.14 -4.08
C GLY A 66 -6.36 3.16 -4.57
N LEU A 67 -7.64 2.78 -4.68
CA LEU A 67 -8.72 3.71 -5.05
C LEU A 67 -8.95 4.78 -3.99
N ILE A 68 -8.95 4.40 -2.71
CA ILE A 68 -9.08 5.35 -1.59
C ILE A 68 -7.87 6.30 -1.56
N GLY A 69 -6.65 5.76 -1.71
CA GLY A 69 -5.43 6.57 -1.82
C GLY A 69 -5.48 7.54 -3.00
N THR A 70 -5.92 7.08 -4.16
CA THR A 70 -6.12 7.90 -5.36
C THR A 70 -7.13 9.04 -5.12
N TYR A 71 -8.24 8.76 -4.45
CA TYR A 71 -9.21 9.78 -4.08
C TYR A 71 -8.59 10.87 -3.18
N PHE A 72 -7.85 10.48 -2.14
CA PHE A 72 -7.19 11.43 -1.26
C PHE A 72 -5.97 12.12 -1.90
N ALA A 73 -5.33 11.50 -2.89
CA ALA A 73 -4.22 12.10 -3.61
C ALA A 73 -4.63 13.28 -4.52
N PHE A 74 -5.78 13.16 -5.20
CA PHE A 74 -6.15 14.08 -6.28
C PHE A 74 -7.46 14.85 -6.04
N TRP A 75 -8.42 14.30 -5.29
CA TRP A 75 -9.73 14.94 -5.07
C TRP A 75 -9.90 15.53 -3.67
N LYS A 76 -9.40 14.86 -2.63
CA LYS A 76 -9.53 15.34 -1.24
C LYS A 76 -8.20 15.29 -0.46
N PRO A 77 -7.17 16.07 -0.84
CA PRO A 77 -5.87 16.06 -0.16
C PRO A 77 -5.92 16.17 1.36
N SER A 78 -6.84 16.98 1.91
CA SER A 78 -6.99 17.16 3.36
C SER A 78 -7.29 15.87 4.14
N GLY A 79 -7.78 14.81 3.49
CA GLY A 79 -8.03 13.51 4.12
C GLY A 79 -6.82 12.56 4.11
N ALA A 80 -5.77 12.86 3.35
CA ALA A 80 -4.65 11.93 3.11
C ALA A 80 -3.96 11.47 4.40
N LEU A 81 -3.73 12.38 5.37
CA LEU A 81 -3.07 12.02 6.62
C LEU A 81 -3.92 11.08 7.49
N ASN A 82 -5.24 11.31 7.55
CA ASN A 82 -6.14 10.43 8.31
C ASN A 82 -6.26 9.05 7.66
N PHE A 83 -6.36 9.01 6.33
CA PHE A 83 -6.31 7.76 5.59
C PHE A 83 -5.00 7.01 5.85
N LEU A 84 -3.86 7.70 5.79
CA LEU A 84 -2.56 7.07 6.00
C LEU A 84 -2.44 6.46 7.41
N ARG A 85 -3.02 7.08 8.45
CA ARG A 85 -3.07 6.49 9.80
C ARG A 85 -3.83 5.17 9.83
N VAL A 86 -5.00 5.11 9.20
CA VAL A 86 -5.80 3.87 9.11
C VAL A 86 -5.03 2.81 8.30
N PHE A 87 -4.47 3.22 7.16
CA PHE A 87 -3.64 2.37 6.32
C PHE A 87 -2.45 1.79 7.10
N THR A 88 -1.74 2.61 7.87
CA THR A 88 -0.64 2.17 8.72
C THR A 88 -1.08 1.10 9.70
N ILE A 89 -2.18 1.31 10.43
CA ILE A 89 -2.66 0.33 11.42
C ILE A 89 -2.97 -1.00 10.75
N PHE A 90 -3.64 -0.96 9.60
CA PHE A 90 -3.99 -2.16 8.84
C PHE A 90 -2.76 -2.90 8.31
N TYR A 91 -1.86 -2.22 7.59
CA TYR A 91 -0.68 -2.85 7.00
C TYR A 91 0.41 -3.23 8.01
N LEU A 92 0.49 -2.53 9.15
CA LEU A 92 1.33 -2.98 10.25
C LEU A 92 0.77 -4.26 10.89
N GLY A 93 -0.56 -4.37 10.99
CA GLY A 93 -1.22 -5.62 11.37
C GLY A 93 -0.90 -6.77 10.40
N LEU A 94 -0.93 -6.52 9.09
CA LEU A 94 -0.48 -7.48 8.07
C LEU A 94 0.99 -7.88 8.26
N ALA A 95 1.90 -6.92 8.43
CA ALA A 95 3.32 -7.21 8.62
C ALA A 95 3.58 -8.06 9.88
N ILE A 96 2.90 -7.74 10.99
CA ILE A 96 3.03 -8.49 12.25
C ILE A 96 2.48 -9.91 12.07
N LEU A 97 1.27 -10.09 11.53
CA LEU A 97 0.71 -11.43 11.32
C LEU A 97 1.52 -12.25 10.33
N GLY A 98 1.95 -11.63 9.23
CA GLY A 98 2.83 -12.22 8.21
C GLY A 98 4.20 -12.66 8.74
N THR A 99 4.62 -12.20 9.92
CA THR A 99 5.83 -12.69 10.59
C THR A 99 5.62 -14.09 11.19
N PHE A 100 4.37 -14.47 11.49
CA PHE A 100 4.04 -15.73 12.16
C PHE A 100 3.28 -16.72 11.28
N THR A 101 2.59 -16.25 10.24
CA THR A 101 1.76 -17.08 9.37
C THR A 101 1.65 -16.52 7.95
N ASN A 102 1.71 -17.40 6.96
CA ASN A 102 1.45 -17.06 5.56
C ASN A 102 -0.05 -16.96 5.24
N THR A 103 -0.93 -17.32 6.18
CA THR A 103 -2.38 -17.25 6.01
C THR A 103 -2.99 -16.31 7.04
N HIS A 104 -3.62 -15.21 6.61
CA HIS A 104 -4.28 -14.24 7.49
C HIS A 104 -5.23 -13.31 6.71
N PHE A 105 -6.29 -12.82 7.35
CA PHE A 105 -7.34 -12.01 6.72
C PHE A 105 -7.96 -12.60 5.43
N GLY A 106 -7.97 -13.93 5.31
CA GLY A 106 -8.48 -14.62 4.13
C GLY A 106 -7.52 -14.61 2.93
N MET A 107 -6.27 -14.17 3.12
CA MET A 107 -5.19 -14.22 2.14
C MET A 107 -4.21 -15.36 2.43
N GLN A 108 -3.57 -15.84 1.37
CA GLN A 108 -2.41 -16.71 1.36
C GLN A 108 -1.25 -15.92 0.73
N LEU A 109 -0.29 -15.51 1.55
CA LEU A 109 0.81 -14.63 1.19
C LEU A 109 2.14 -15.33 1.38
N GLU A 110 3.02 -15.25 0.38
CA GLU A 110 4.37 -15.76 0.48
C GLU A 110 5.23 -14.92 1.44
N ILE A 111 6.35 -15.50 1.86
CA ILE A 111 7.25 -14.88 2.84
C ILE A 111 7.75 -13.52 2.33
N GLU A 112 8.08 -13.43 1.04
CA GLU A 112 8.57 -12.20 0.41
C GLU A 112 7.53 -11.07 0.50
N GLU A 113 6.25 -11.40 0.32
CA GLU A 113 5.14 -10.46 0.35
C GLU A 113 4.87 -10.01 1.79
N ASN A 114 4.90 -10.95 2.74
CA ASN A 114 4.80 -10.66 4.17
C ASN A 114 5.94 -9.75 4.64
N LEU A 115 7.16 -9.98 4.17
CA LEU A 115 8.31 -9.13 4.47
C LEU A 115 8.19 -7.74 3.84
N PHE A 116 7.58 -7.62 2.65
CA PHE A 116 7.38 -6.33 1.99
C PHE A 116 6.43 -5.39 2.75
N HIS A 117 5.50 -5.94 3.54
CA HIS A 117 4.60 -5.14 4.37
C HIS A 117 5.32 -4.36 5.48
N TRP A 118 6.49 -4.83 5.94
CA TRP A 118 7.30 -4.10 6.94
C TRP A 118 7.78 -2.72 6.45
N PRO A 119 8.61 -2.60 5.39
CA PRO A 119 9.07 -1.30 4.93
C PRO A 119 7.91 -0.39 4.50
N LEU A 120 6.85 -0.95 3.90
CA LEU A 120 5.67 -0.22 3.49
C LEU A 120 4.94 0.42 4.69
N SER A 121 4.66 -0.37 5.73
CA SER A 121 3.94 0.07 6.93
C SER A 121 4.78 0.98 7.83
N LEU A 122 6.08 0.73 7.95
CA LEU A 122 7.00 1.57 8.73
C LEU A 122 7.17 2.95 8.09
N LEU A 123 7.30 3.04 6.76
CA LEU A 123 7.33 4.32 6.07
C LEU A 123 6.01 5.07 6.26
N ALA A 124 4.87 4.38 6.11
CA ALA A 124 3.56 4.97 6.36
C ALA A 124 3.44 5.47 7.81
N ALA A 125 3.89 4.70 8.80
CA ALA A 125 3.85 5.05 10.21
C ALA A 125 4.68 6.30 10.52
N ALA A 126 5.90 6.36 9.98
CA ALA A 126 6.78 7.48 10.18
C ALA A 126 6.16 8.78 9.63
N ILE A 127 5.50 8.71 8.46
CA ILE A 127 4.75 9.84 7.90
C ILE A 127 3.48 10.13 8.73
N ALA A 128 2.67 9.12 9.05
CA ALA A 128 1.36 9.28 9.66
C ALA A 128 1.39 9.80 11.11
N PHE A 129 2.43 9.42 11.85
CA PHE A 129 2.61 9.75 13.26
C PHE A 129 3.78 10.72 13.52
N GLY A 130 4.45 11.19 12.47
CA GLY A 130 5.45 12.25 12.57
C GLY A 130 6.71 11.81 13.32
N MET A 131 7.09 10.52 13.24
CA MET A 131 8.41 10.08 13.68
C MET A 131 9.44 10.89 12.89
N ASN A 132 10.40 11.52 13.56
CA ASN A 132 11.26 12.61 13.06
C ASN A 132 11.93 12.37 11.68
N LEU A 133 11.17 12.45 10.59
CA LEU A 133 11.65 12.37 9.20
C LEU A 133 11.95 13.75 8.61
N LEU A 134 11.48 14.81 9.28
CA LEU A 134 11.73 16.18 8.86
C LEU A 134 12.85 16.77 9.74
N PRO A 135 13.89 17.38 9.13
CA PRO A 135 14.89 18.11 9.90
C PRO A 135 14.18 19.18 10.73
N LYS A 136 14.44 19.21 12.03
CA LYS A 136 14.03 20.34 12.87
C LYS A 136 14.66 21.59 12.26
N LYS A 137 13.86 22.59 11.91
CA LYS A 137 14.40 23.91 11.57
C LYS A 137 15.20 24.37 12.79
N ALA A 138 16.50 24.55 12.59
CA ALA A 138 17.42 25.14 13.56
C ALA A 138 17.13 26.63 13.73
#